data_AF-A0A6P0I7E3-F1
#
_entry.id   AF-A0A6P0I7E3-F1
#
_cell.length_a   1.000
_cell.length_b   1.000
_cell.length_c   1.000
_cell.angle_alpha   90.00
_cell.angle_beta   90.00
_cell.angle_gamma   90.00
#
_symmetry.space_group_name_H-M   'P 1'
#
loop_
_entity.id
_entity.type
_entity.pdbx_description
1 polymer ?
#
loop_
_entity_poly.entity_id
_entity_poly.type
_entity_poly.pdbx_seq_one_letter_code
_entity_poly.pdbx_strand_id
1 'polypeptide(L)'
;MEQQLSQALHQLDWLKKQVFGSGKSEKLDKSQLGLGIESDETPAPEPESIPVPAHERKPRAAARSKDESYGHLPVKQSHTIIPDEVQAEPHAYEQIGEERTYELGITAPEFYRIEYIRPRFRLKGDKAQPPVIAPALARPVQGIASVSLLTHLLLGKYVDHLPLHRQAKIFRRYQVSLSEQSMVRWVARSAEALEPVYNRMHQNLIDGDYLQADETPIQVKDPDYPKSQTRQGWLWPISVPGGDVVFTWSMTRGSSHLEELLEGFSGYLQSDAYSVYEKYARQREGIIPLACMAHIRRKFDQAKDETKDARDILSQIAPLYRIEKQLRESEASTAQIEHTRQAQSLP
;
A
#
# COMPACT_ATOMS: atom_id res chain seq x y z
N MET A 1 47.36 7.99 15.50
CA MET A 1 46.78 8.62 14.28
C MET A 1 46.22 7.58 13.33
N GLU A 2 46.99 6.57 12.91
CA GLU A 2 46.50 5.51 12.00
C GLU A 2 45.33 4.69 12.57
N GLN A 3 45.36 4.34 13.86
CA GLN A 3 44.22 3.67 14.52
C GLN A 3 42.95 4.54 14.51
N GLN A 4 43.07 5.83 14.77
CA GLN A 4 41.94 6.76 14.77
C GLN A 4 41.38 6.98 13.36
N LEU A 5 42.27 7.04 12.35
CA LEU A 5 41.87 7.12 10.94
C LEU A 5 41.17 5.84 10.50
N SER A 6 41.70 4.68 10.84
CA SER A 6 41.06 3.39 10.56
C SER A 6 39.70 3.27 11.25
N GLN A 7 39.58 3.74 12.49
CA GLN A 7 38.33 3.72 13.24
C GLN A 7 37.29 4.69 12.64
N ALA A 8 37.71 5.87 12.21
CA ALA A 8 36.85 6.84 11.53
C ALA A 8 36.38 6.34 10.15
N LEU A 9 37.28 5.73 9.37
CA LEU A 9 36.94 5.11 8.09
C LEU A 9 35.93 3.96 8.28
N HIS A 10 36.13 3.13 9.31
CA HIS A 10 35.20 2.06 9.66
C HIS A 10 33.81 2.60 10.06
N GLN A 11 33.75 3.67 10.86
CA GLN A 11 32.49 4.34 11.22
C GLN A 11 31.79 4.94 9.98
N LEU A 12 32.56 5.50 9.06
CA LEU A 12 32.06 6.10 7.83
C LEU A 12 31.49 5.03 6.88
N ASP A 13 32.17 3.90 6.73
CA ASP A 13 31.68 2.77 5.94
C ASP A 13 30.45 2.12 6.58
N TRP A 14 30.41 2.02 7.91
CA TRP A 14 29.22 1.58 8.64
C TRP A 14 28.02 2.50 8.40
N LEU A 15 28.21 3.83 8.49
CA LEU A 15 27.16 4.83 8.22
C LEU A 15 26.68 4.75 6.76
N LYS A 16 27.61 4.63 5.80
CA LYS A 16 27.26 4.46 4.38
C LYS A 16 26.42 3.20 4.16
N LYS A 17 26.74 2.08 4.81
CA LYS A 17 25.94 0.85 4.75
C LYS A 17 24.54 1.03 5.35
N GLN A 18 24.38 1.81 6.43
CA GLN A 18 23.06 2.09 7.02
C GLN A 18 22.20 3.00 6.15
N VAL A 19 22.80 4.04 5.54
CA VAL A 19 22.07 5.04 4.75
C VAL A 19 21.80 4.57 3.32
N PHE A 20 22.74 3.85 2.70
CA PHE A 20 22.70 3.48 1.28
C PHE A 20 22.68 1.97 1.02
N GLY A 21 22.80 1.12 2.05
CA GLY A 21 22.80 -0.33 1.89
C GLY A 21 21.44 -0.86 1.46
N SER A 22 21.33 -1.31 0.22
CA SER A 22 20.13 -1.99 -0.29
C SER A 22 19.94 -3.32 0.47
N GLY A 23 18.71 -3.59 0.94
CA GLY A 23 18.33 -4.74 1.77
C GLY A 23 18.41 -6.13 1.12
N LYS A 24 19.42 -6.41 0.29
CA LYS A 24 19.67 -7.73 -0.31
C LYS A 24 20.85 -8.42 0.37
N SER A 25 20.68 -8.84 1.63
CA SER A 25 21.72 -9.52 2.43
C SER A 25 21.80 -11.05 2.19
N GLU A 26 21.07 -11.57 1.21
CA GLU A 26 21.01 -13.01 0.90
C GLU A 26 22.10 -13.48 -0.07
N LYS A 27 22.81 -12.57 -0.75
CA LYS A 27 23.91 -12.92 -1.66
C LYS A 27 25.18 -12.17 -1.29
N LEU A 28 26.25 -12.92 -0.98
CA LEU A 28 27.61 -12.41 -1.03
C LEU A 28 27.98 -12.24 -2.51
N ASP A 29 27.67 -11.08 -3.08
CA ASP A 29 28.07 -10.78 -4.45
C ASP A 29 29.46 -10.14 -4.47
N LYS A 30 30.43 -10.85 -5.06
CA LYS A 30 31.81 -10.38 -5.28
C LYS A 30 31.94 -9.49 -6.52
N SER A 31 30.85 -9.17 -7.22
CA SER A 31 30.88 -8.48 -8.52
C SER A 31 30.28 -7.07 -8.55
N GLN A 32 29.86 -6.50 -7.42
CA GLN A 32 29.26 -5.16 -7.37
C GLN A 32 30.26 -3.99 -7.24
N LEU A 33 31.47 -4.16 -7.78
CA LEU A 33 32.44 -3.07 -7.97
C LEU A 33 32.55 -2.79 -9.47
N GLY A 34 31.75 -1.86 -9.97
CA GLY A 34 31.86 -1.44 -11.38
C GLY A 34 30.69 -0.68 -11.96
N LEU A 35 30.30 0.45 -11.35
CA LEU A 35 29.66 1.52 -12.11
C LEU A 35 30.31 2.84 -11.70
N GLY A 36 31.39 3.16 -12.41
CA GLY A 36 32.07 4.44 -12.38
C GLY A 36 31.17 5.51 -13.00
N ILE A 37 30.41 6.18 -12.15
CA ILE A 37 29.86 7.49 -12.47
C ILE A 37 30.80 8.47 -11.76
N GLU A 38 31.76 9.00 -12.51
CA GLU A 38 32.52 10.18 -12.08
C GLU A 38 31.54 11.33 -11.94
N SER A 39 31.30 11.76 -10.71
CA SER A 39 30.60 13.00 -10.42
C SER A 39 31.60 14.14 -10.59
N ASP A 40 31.56 14.82 -11.73
CA ASP A 40 32.19 16.13 -11.87
C ASP A 40 31.50 17.10 -10.90
N GLU A 41 32.16 17.41 -9.79
CA GLU A 41 31.81 18.51 -8.89
C GLU A 41 32.19 19.84 -9.56
N THR A 42 31.30 20.37 -10.41
CA THR A 42 31.30 21.81 -10.69
C THR A 42 30.61 22.54 -9.54
N PRO A 43 31.26 23.54 -8.90
CA PRO A 43 30.62 24.29 -7.83
C PRO A 43 29.44 25.10 -8.38
N ALA A 44 28.28 24.97 -7.73
CA ALA A 44 27.09 25.73 -8.04
C ALA A 44 27.31 27.22 -7.72
N PRO A 45 26.95 28.16 -8.63
CA PRO A 45 27.02 29.59 -8.33
C PRO A 45 25.98 29.98 -7.26
N GLU A 46 26.31 30.99 -6.46
CA GLU A 46 25.45 31.57 -5.43
C GLU A 46 24.10 32.07 -5.98
N PRO A 47 23.01 31.98 -5.21
CA PRO A 47 21.68 32.33 -5.70
C PRO A 47 21.50 33.84 -5.81
N GLU A 48 21.44 34.36 -7.04
CA GLU A 48 20.89 35.69 -7.30
C GLU A 48 19.38 35.71 -7.02
N SER A 49 18.93 36.74 -6.29
CA SER A 49 17.54 36.96 -5.94
C SER A 49 16.75 37.46 -7.15
N ILE A 50 16.11 36.53 -7.85
CA ILE A 50 15.15 36.87 -8.91
C ILE A 50 13.86 37.39 -8.24
N PRO A 51 13.43 38.64 -8.46
CA PRO A 51 12.16 39.12 -7.93
C PRO A 51 11.01 38.38 -8.62
N VAL A 52 10.23 37.62 -7.85
CA VAL A 52 9.03 36.94 -8.34
C VAL A 52 7.94 38.00 -8.57
N PRO A 53 7.49 38.25 -9.82
CA PRO A 53 6.39 39.17 -10.04
C PRO A 53 5.11 38.58 -9.43
N ALA A 54 4.35 39.42 -8.73
CA ALA A 54 3.07 39.06 -8.15
C ALA A 54 2.13 38.52 -9.25
N HIS A 55 1.72 37.26 -9.11
CA HIS A 55 0.75 36.65 -10.02
C HIS A 55 -0.64 37.29 -9.79
N GLU A 56 -1.05 38.19 -10.68
CA GLU A 56 -2.47 38.53 -10.82
C GLU A 56 -3.24 37.29 -11.28
N ARG A 57 -4.15 36.82 -10.44
CA ARG A 57 -5.06 35.72 -10.77
C ARG A 57 -6.04 36.19 -11.83
N LYS A 58 -5.84 35.74 -13.08
CA LYS A 58 -6.89 35.82 -14.11
C LYS A 58 -8.16 35.15 -13.59
N PRO A 59 -9.35 35.76 -13.80
CA PRO A 59 -10.61 35.15 -13.42
C PRO A 59 -10.76 33.79 -14.11
N ARG A 60 -11.09 32.77 -13.32
CA ARG A 60 -11.22 31.39 -13.76
C ARG A 60 -12.34 31.32 -14.80
N ALA A 61 -12.03 30.90 -16.02
CA ALA A 61 -13.04 30.60 -17.04
C ALA A 61 -14.09 29.64 -16.45
N ALA A 62 -15.36 29.87 -16.80
CA ALA A 62 -16.47 29.04 -16.34
C ALA A 62 -16.13 27.55 -16.56
N ALA A 63 -16.29 26.74 -15.52
CA ALA A 63 -16.04 25.31 -15.61
C ALA A 63 -17.00 24.72 -16.66
N ARG A 64 -16.45 24.12 -17.73
CA ARG A 64 -17.25 23.33 -18.67
C ARG A 64 -18.07 22.31 -17.90
N SER A 65 -19.29 22.03 -18.37
CA SER A 65 -20.12 21.03 -17.72
C SER A 65 -19.37 19.69 -17.71
N LYS A 66 -19.60 18.86 -16.69
CA LYS A 66 -18.93 17.55 -16.60
C LYS A 66 -19.17 16.72 -17.87
N ASP A 67 -20.36 16.86 -18.46
CA ASP A 67 -20.79 16.16 -19.67
C ASP A 67 -20.01 16.61 -20.93
N GLU A 68 -19.74 17.91 -21.07
CA GLU A 68 -18.90 18.45 -22.16
C GLU A 68 -17.43 18.02 -22.05
N SER A 69 -16.93 17.79 -20.83
CA SER A 69 -15.51 17.51 -20.61
C SER A 69 -15.07 16.12 -21.08
N TYR A 70 -15.99 15.17 -21.13
CA TYR A 70 -15.69 13.77 -21.45
C TYR A 70 -16.49 13.20 -22.62
N GLY A 71 -17.34 14.00 -23.29
CA GLY A 71 -18.17 13.53 -24.40
C GLY A 71 -17.39 12.98 -25.62
N HIS A 72 -16.09 13.26 -25.72
CA HIS A 72 -15.22 12.71 -26.77
C HIS A 72 -14.85 11.24 -26.56
N LEU A 73 -15.08 10.69 -25.36
CA LEU A 73 -14.75 9.30 -25.05
C LEU A 73 -15.83 8.34 -25.56
N PRO A 74 -15.44 7.16 -26.07
CA PRO A 74 -16.39 6.16 -26.54
C PRO A 74 -17.27 5.64 -25.40
N VAL A 75 -18.55 5.41 -25.69
CA VAL A 75 -19.48 4.74 -24.78
C VAL A 75 -19.39 3.24 -25.02
N LYS A 76 -18.81 2.48 -24.06
CA LYS A 76 -18.67 1.02 -24.19
C LYS A 76 -19.90 0.26 -23.73
N GLN A 77 -20.63 0.80 -22.76
CA GLN A 77 -21.78 0.15 -22.14
C GLN A 77 -22.86 1.20 -21.87
N SER A 78 -24.11 0.86 -22.21
CA SER A 78 -25.29 1.66 -21.91
C SER A 78 -26.32 0.78 -21.21
N HIS A 79 -26.67 1.12 -19.98
CA HIS A 79 -27.65 0.38 -19.18
C HIS A 79 -28.89 1.25 -18.99
N THR A 80 -30.04 0.76 -19.48
CA THR A 80 -31.34 1.40 -19.22
C THR A 80 -31.98 0.73 -18.01
N ILE A 81 -32.25 1.49 -16.95
CA ILE A 81 -32.80 0.98 -15.69
C ILE A 81 -34.25 1.44 -15.58
N ILE A 82 -35.17 0.49 -15.74
CA ILE A 82 -36.62 0.71 -15.66
C ILE A 82 -37.10 0.31 -14.25
N PRO A 83 -37.91 1.12 -13.55
CA PRO A 83 -38.46 0.77 -12.24
C PRO A 83 -39.28 -0.52 -12.27
N ASP A 84 -39.23 -1.31 -11.19
CA ASP A 84 -39.93 -2.60 -11.09
C ASP A 84 -41.46 -2.45 -11.21
N GLU A 85 -42.02 -1.37 -10.67
CA GLU A 85 -43.45 -1.02 -10.78
C GLU A 85 -43.91 -0.81 -12.23
N VAL A 86 -43.01 -0.25 -13.05
CA VAL A 86 -43.26 0.00 -14.48
C VAL A 86 -43.05 -1.26 -15.31
N GLN A 87 -42.15 -2.14 -14.89
CA GLN A 87 -41.99 -3.47 -15.49
C GLN A 87 -43.22 -4.37 -15.21
N ALA A 88 -43.86 -4.21 -14.04
CA ALA A 88 -45.04 -4.97 -13.65
C ALA A 88 -46.30 -4.57 -14.44
N GLU A 89 -46.52 -3.28 -14.72
CA GLU A 89 -47.67 -2.80 -15.52
C GLU A 89 -47.27 -1.79 -16.62
N PRO A 90 -46.67 -2.24 -17.73
CA PRO A 90 -46.12 -1.34 -18.76
C PRO A 90 -47.15 -0.42 -19.43
N HIS A 91 -48.42 -0.81 -19.46
CA HIS A 91 -49.48 -0.08 -20.16
C HIS A 91 -50.01 1.14 -19.38
N ALA A 92 -49.90 1.10 -18.04
CA ALA A 92 -50.41 2.13 -17.13
C ALA A 92 -49.52 3.37 -17.08
N TYR A 93 -48.27 3.28 -17.54
CA TYR A 93 -47.27 4.34 -17.44
C TYR A 93 -46.90 4.94 -18.81
N GLU A 94 -46.52 6.21 -18.81
CA GLU A 94 -46.01 6.97 -19.95
C GLU A 94 -44.62 7.52 -19.60
N GLN A 95 -43.65 7.38 -20.50
CA GLN A 95 -42.32 7.95 -20.34
C GLN A 95 -42.35 9.46 -20.61
N ILE A 96 -41.93 10.26 -19.62
CA ILE A 96 -41.95 11.74 -19.71
C ILE A 96 -40.57 12.32 -19.98
N GLY A 97 -39.52 11.60 -19.58
CA GLY A 97 -38.15 12.07 -19.75
C GLY A 97 -37.16 11.01 -19.32
N GLU A 98 -35.88 11.36 -19.31
CA GLU A 98 -34.82 10.46 -18.91
C GLU A 98 -33.73 11.22 -18.16
N GLU A 99 -33.15 10.56 -17.18
CA GLU A 99 -31.99 11.04 -16.45
C GLU A 99 -30.78 10.20 -16.86
N ARG A 100 -29.80 10.85 -17.52
CA ARG A 100 -28.55 10.20 -17.93
C ARG A 100 -27.47 10.45 -16.91
N THR A 101 -26.80 9.40 -16.46
CA THR A 101 -25.62 9.48 -15.60
C THR A 101 -24.51 8.66 -16.23
N TYR A 102 -23.28 9.17 -16.28
CA TYR A 102 -22.16 8.41 -16.82
C TYR A 102 -21.08 8.16 -15.77
N GLU A 103 -20.34 7.08 -15.95
CA GLU A 103 -19.10 6.75 -15.25
C GLU A 103 -17.95 6.67 -16.26
N LEU A 104 -16.75 6.97 -15.81
CA LEU A 104 -15.50 6.79 -16.54
C LEU A 104 -14.88 5.45 -16.14
N GLY A 105 -14.63 4.62 -17.13
CA GLY A 105 -13.86 3.38 -16.99
C GLY A 105 -12.57 3.42 -17.79
N ILE A 106 -11.69 2.47 -17.45
CA ILE A 106 -10.43 2.28 -18.16
C ILE A 106 -10.23 0.78 -18.44
N THR A 107 -9.94 0.47 -19.70
CA THR A 107 -9.49 -0.85 -20.14
C THR A 107 -8.23 -0.56 -20.93
N ALA A 108 -7.06 -0.87 -20.37
CA ALA A 108 -5.79 -0.47 -20.97
C ALA A 108 -5.76 -0.83 -22.47
N PRO A 109 -5.48 0.12 -23.40
CA PRO A 109 -5.01 1.51 -23.22
C PRO A 109 -6.08 2.62 -23.32
N GLU A 110 -7.37 2.31 -23.22
CA GLU A 110 -8.48 3.20 -23.60
C GLU A 110 -9.38 3.62 -22.41
N PHE A 111 -9.69 4.92 -22.35
CA PHE A 111 -10.74 5.46 -21.48
C PHE A 111 -12.10 5.41 -22.18
N TYR A 112 -13.14 5.07 -21.43
CA TYR A 112 -14.50 4.97 -21.96
C TYR A 112 -15.54 5.47 -20.96
N ARG A 113 -16.74 5.75 -21.47
CA ARG A 113 -17.93 6.09 -20.68
C ARG A 113 -18.82 4.85 -20.54
N ILE A 114 -19.36 4.65 -19.35
CA ILE A 114 -20.47 3.75 -19.05
C ILE A 114 -21.67 4.65 -18.79
N GLU A 115 -22.70 4.58 -19.63
CA GLU A 115 -23.89 5.40 -19.49
C GLU A 115 -25.02 4.62 -18.81
N TYR A 116 -25.68 5.25 -17.86
CA TYR A 116 -26.86 4.76 -17.18
C TYR A 116 -28.02 5.69 -17.49
N ILE A 117 -29.03 5.16 -18.18
CA ILE A 117 -30.23 5.87 -18.56
C ILE A 117 -31.33 5.44 -17.60
N ARG A 118 -31.89 6.40 -16.86
CA ARG A 118 -33.02 6.17 -15.95
C ARG A 118 -34.24 6.93 -16.47
N PRO A 119 -35.13 6.26 -17.22
CA PRO A 119 -36.35 6.89 -17.71
C PRO A 119 -37.27 7.25 -16.54
N ARG A 120 -37.96 8.39 -16.68
CA ARG A 120 -38.99 8.87 -15.75
C ARG A 120 -40.36 8.51 -16.30
N PHE A 121 -41.16 7.85 -15.49
CA PHE A 121 -42.49 7.37 -15.86
C PHE A 121 -43.57 8.08 -15.05
N ARG A 122 -44.74 8.31 -15.66
CA ARG A 122 -45.95 8.84 -14.99
C ARG A 122 -47.13 7.93 -15.26
N LEU A 123 -47.99 7.77 -14.28
CA LEU A 123 -49.28 7.09 -14.43
C LEU A 123 -50.21 7.85 -15.38
N LYS A 124 -50.81 7.14 -16.34
CA LYS A 124 -51.78 7.71 -17.29
C LYS A 124 -53.11 8.05 -16.63
N GLY A 125 -53.52 7.27 -15.63
CA GLY A 125 -54.81 7.40 -14.94
C GLY A 125 -54.87 8.52 -13.90
N ASP A 126 -53.74 8.90 -13.31
CA ASP A 126 -53.67 9.93 -12.29
C ASP A 126 -52.42 10.81 -12.47
N LYS A 127 -52.63 12.00 -13.02
CA LYS A 127 -51.56 12.95 -13.34
C LYS A 127 -51.06 13.74 -12.13
N ALA A 128 -51.69 13.60 -10.95
CA ALA A 128 -51.30 14.29 -9.73
C ALA A 128 -50.19 13.56 -8.96
N GLN A 129 -49.92 12.29 -9.29
CA GLN A 129 -48.88 11.51 -8.62
C GLN A 129 -47.47 11.86 -9.11
N PRO A 130 -46.46 11.86 -8.21
CA PRO A 130 -45.09 12.14 -8.57
C PRO A 130 -44.55 11.09 -9.58
N PRO A 131 -43.72 11.51 -10.55
CA PRO A 131 -43.11 10.58 -11.50
C PRO A 131 -42.26 9.51 -10.81
N VAL A 132 -42.36 8.27 -11.28
CA VAL A 132 -41.57 7.14 -10.81
C VAL A 132 -40.25 7.09 -11.59
N ILE A 133 -39.14 6.95 -10.88
CA ILE A 133 -37.79 6.80 -11.43
C ILE A 133 -37.06 5.70 -10.64
N ALA A 134 -36.23 4.92 -11.32
CA ALA A 134 -35.45 3.89 -10.67
C ALA A 134 -34.42 4.52 -9.71
N PRO A 135 -34.16 3.91 -8.54
CA PRO A 135 -33.12 4.38 -7.64
C PRO A 135 -31.77 4.43 -8.37
N ALA A 136 -30.91 5.36 -7.97
CA ALA A 136 -29.55 5.40 -8.48
C ALA A 136 -28.82 4.11 -8.08
N LEU A 137 -27.99 3.57 -8.97
CA LEU A 137 -27.18 2.40 -8.65
C LEU A 137 -26.28 2.69 -7.45
N ALA A 138 -26.17 1.69 -6.56
CA ALA A 138 -25.18 1.72 -5.50
C ALA A 138 -23.78 1.75 -6.12
N ARG A 139 -22.97 2.74 -5.74
CA ARG A 139 -21.60 2.94 -6.24
C ARG A 139 -20.63 2.92 -5.06
N PRO A 140 -19.42 2.34 -5.23
CA PRO A 140 -18.41 2.35 -4.19
C PRO A 140 -17.92 3.77 -3.88
N VAL A 141 -17.97 4.68 -4.86
CA VAL A 141 -17.61 6.08 -4.68
C VAL A 141 -18.63 7.00 -5.32
N GLN A 142 -18.81 8.18 -4.72
CA GLN A 142 -19.60 9.23 -5.35
C GLN A 142 -18.85 9.84 -6.54
N GLY A 143 -19.60 10.17 -7.58
CA GLY A 143 -19.10 10.87 -8.77
C GLY A 143 -18.99 9.97 -10.00
N ILE A 144 -17.94 10.20 -10.79
CA ILE A 144 -17.78 9.67 -12.14
C ILE A 144 -16.83 8.48 -12.22
N ALA A 145 -16.23 8.01 -11.13
CA ALA A 145 -15.27 6.91 -11.22
C ALA A 145 -15.97 5.55 -11.14
N SER A 146 -15.82 4.74 -12.20
CA SER A 146 -16.25 3.34 -12.18
C SER A 146 -15.29 2.47 -11.38
N VAL A 147 -15.71 1.24 -11.05
CA VAL A 147 -14.85 0.23 -10.41
C VAL A 147 -13.54 0.03 -11.18
N SER A 148 -13.59 -0.07 -12.51
CA SER A 148 -12.38 -0.26 -13.33
C SER A 148 -11.37 0.87 -13.17
N LEU A 149 -11.83 2.13 -13.10
CA LEU A 149 -10.96 3.28 -12.89
C LEU A 149 -10.37 3.27 -11.48
N LEU A 150 -11.17 2.91 -10.47
CA LEU A 150 -10.69 2.77 -9.09
C LEU A 150 -9.62 1.67 -8.99
N THR A 151 -9.86 0.50 -9.58
CA THR A 151 -8.88 -0.59 -9.62
C THR A 151 -7.58 -0.13 -10.26
N HIS A 152 -7.63 0.54 -11.41
CA HIS A 152 -6.43 1.07 -12.07
C HIS A 152 -5.69 2.10 -11.21
N LEU A 153 -6.42 3.02 -10.56
CA LEU A 153 -5.83 4.02 -9.66
C LEU A 153 -5.09 3.37 -8.48
N LEU A 154 -5.71 2.36 -7.86
CA LEU A 154 -5.17 1.65 -6.70
C LEU A 154 -3.95 0.80 -7.07
N LEU A 155 -4.04 0.01 -8.14
CA LEU A 155 -2.91 -0.79 -8.64
C LEU A 155 -1.75 0.12 -9.02
N GLY A 156 -2.00 1.18 -9.78
CA GLY A 156 -0.97 2.17 -10.12
C GLY A 156 -0.33 2.76 -8.88
N LYS A 157 -1.11 3.12 -7.85
CA LYS A 157 -0.59 3.77 -6.64
C LYS A 157 0.23 2.83 -5.77
N TYR A 158 -0.28 1.64 -5.51
CA TYR A 158 0.24 0.75 -4.48
C TYR A 158 1.12 -0.39 -5.02
N VAL A 159 0.83 -0.91 -6.22
CA VAL A 159 1.62 -1.97 -6.86
C VAL A 159 2.73 -1.34 -7.71
N ASP A 160 2.38 -0.36 -8.56
CA ASP A 160 3.35 0.25 -9.49
C ASP A 160 4.08 1.47 -8.90
N HIS A 161 3.83 1.78 -7.63
CA HIS A 161 4.42 2.92 -6.91
C HIS A 161 4.29 4.26 -7.65
N LEU A 162 3.16 4.48 -8.34
CA LEU A 162 2.89 5.66 -9.15
C LEU A 162 2.05 6.67 -8.38
N PRO A 163 2.62 7.81 -7.93
CA PRO A 163 1.88 8.80 -7.16
C PRO A 163 0.70 9.37 -7.94
N LEU A 164 -0.39 9.73 -7.25
CA LEU A 164 -1.62 10.20 -7.88
C LEU A 164 -1.42 11.42 -8.79
N HIS A 165 -0.52 12.35 -8.45
CA HIS A 165 -0.19 13.49 -9.31
C HIS A 165 0.45 13.05 -10.63
N ARG A 166 1.22 11.96 -10.64
CA ARG A 166 1.87 11.41 -11.84
C ARG A 166 0.83 10.67 -12.68
N GLN A 167 -0.07 9.92 -12.04
CA GLN A 167 -1.23 9.33 -12.72
C GLN A 167 -2.10 10.40 -13.39
N ALA A 168 -2.41 11.50 -12.68
CA ALA A 168 -3.14 12.64 -13.22
C ALA A 168 -2.50 13.21 -14.50
N LYS A 169 -1.17 13.36 -14.50
CA LYS A 169 -0.41 13.82 -15.67
C LYS A 169 -0.48 12.82 -16.83
N ILE A 170 -0.44 11.52 -16.54
CA ILE A 170 -0.58 10.47 -17.55
C ILE A 170 -1.97 10.52 -18.18
N PHE A 171 -3.03 10.64 -17.38
CA PHE A 171 -4.42 10.70 -17.87
C PHE A 171 -4.68 11.91 -18.77
N ARG A 172 -4.00 13.04 -18.54
CA ARG A 172 -4.07 14.21 -19.44
C ARG A 172 -3.58 13.92 -20.85
N ARG A 173 -2.64 12.97 -21.03
CA ARG A 173 -2.18 12.56 -22.37
C ARG A 173 -3.27 11.83 -23.15
N TYR A 174 -4.20 11.20 -22.43
CA TYR A 174 -5.43 10.62 -22.96
C TYR A 174 -6.59 11.63 -22.99
N GLN A 175 -6.31 12.93 -22.84
CA GLN A 175 -7.31 14.00 -22.79
C GLN A 175 -8.30 13.90 -21.63
N VAL A 176 -7.99 13.09 -20.61
CA VAL A 176 -8.80 12.93 -19.39
C VAL A 176 -8.19 13.77 -18.26
N SER A 177 -8.91 14.79 -17.80
CA SER A 177 -8.45 15.69 -16.73
C SER A 177 -9.10 15.35 -15.39
N LEU A 178 -8.47 14.46 -14.62
CA LEU A 178 -8.90 14.13 -13.26
C LEU A 178 -8.17 14.99 -12.23
N SER A 179 -8.90 15.52 -11.24
CA SER A 179 -8.30 16.29 -10.16
C SER A 179 -7.71 15.37 -9.08
N GLU A 180 -6.51 15.69 -8.62
CA GLU A 180 -5.81 14.92 -7.59
C GLU A 180 -6.63 14.78 -6.31
N GLN A 181 -7.35 15.83 -5.93
CA GLN A 181 -8.25 15.80 -4.77
C GLN A 181 -9.40 14.79 -4.94
N SER A 182 -9.94 14.62 -6.15
CA SER A 182 -10.96 13.60 -6.40
C SER A 182 -10.36 12.21 -6.32
N MET A 183 -9.18 12.00 -6.90
CA MET A 183 -8.46 10.73 -6.81
C MET A 183 -8.14 10.35 -5.36
N VAL A 184 -7.69 11.31 -4.53
CA VAL A 184 -7.47 11.07 -3.10
C VAL A 184 -8.75 10.63 -2.39
N ARG A 185 -9.86 11.33 -2.61
CA ARG A 185 -11.16 10.93 -2.02
C ARG A 185 -11.61 9.55 -2.49
N TRP A 186 -11.40 9.22 -3.77
CA TRP A 186 -11.74 7.92 -4.31
C TRP A 186 -10.90 6.80 -3.71
N VAL A 187 -9.59 7.02 -3.50
CA VAL A 187 -8.72 6.08 -2.79
C VAL A 187 -9.22 5.86 -1.37
N ALA A 188 -9.55 6.92 -0.63
CA ALA A 188 -10.06 6.82 0.74
C ALA A 188 -11.37 6.00 0.80
N ARG A 189 -12.35 6.31 -0.05
CA ARG A 189 -13.62 5.56 -0.12
C ARG A 189 -13.42 4.12 -0.57
N SER A 190 -12.44 3.85 -1.43
CA SER A 190 -12.11 2.48 -1.81
C SER A 190 -11.49 1.71 -0.64
N ALA A 191 -10.71 2.37 0.22
CA ALA A 191 -10.19 1.76 1.43
C ALA A 191 -11.32 1.42 2.41
N GLU A 192 -12.27 2.32 2.63
CA GLU A 192 -13.48 2.05 3.44
C GLU A 192 -14.27 0.85 2.88
N ALA A 193 -14.45 0.76 1.56
CA ALA A 193 -15.14 -0.37 0.94
C ALA A 193 -14.40 -1.71 1.10
N LEU A 194 -13.07 -1.69 1.30
CA LEU A 194 -12.23 -2.86 1.52
C LEU A 194 -12.01 -3.19 2.99
N GLU A 195 -12.46 -2.34 3.91
CA GLU A 195 -12.32 -2.52 5.36
C GLU A 195 -12.86 -3.88 5.86
N PRO A 196 -14.01 -4.40 5.38
CA PRO A 196 -14.47 -5.73 5.81
C PRO A 196 -13.50 -6.86 5.45
N VAL A 197 -12.81 -6.75 4.31
CA VAL A 197 -11.79 -7.73 3.88
C VAL A 197 -10.57 -7.63 4.79
N TYR A 198 -10.12 -6.40 5.04
CA TYR A 198 -9.02 -6.13 5.97
C TYR A 198 -9.30 -6.69 7.37
N ASN A 199 -10.49 -6.45 7.92
CA ASN A 199 -10.89 -6.94 9.24
C ASN A 199 -10.92 -8.47 9.28
N ARG A 200 -11.37 -9.12 8.19
CA ARG A 200 -11.34 -10.58 8.11
C ARG A 200 -9.92 -11.13 8.06
N MET A 201 -9.02 -10.50 7.30
CA MET A 201 -7.60 -10.88 7.26
C MET A 201 -6.95 -10.70 8.64
N HIS A 202 -7.23 -9.60 9.34
CA HIS A 202 -6.73 -9.38 10.69
C HIS A 202 -7.25 -10.45 11.65
N GLN A 203 -8.55 -10.74 11.64
CA GLN A 203 -9.12 -11.79 12.49
C GLN A 203 -8.50 -13.17 12.21
N ASN A 204 -8.29 -13.55 10.94
CA ASN A 204 -7.64 -14.81 10.60
C ASN A 204 -6.22 -14.93 11.20
N LEU A 205 -5.49 -13.81 11.27
CA LEU A 205 -4.16 -13.77 11.90
C LEU A 205 -4.23 -13.91 13.42
N ILE A 206 -5.24 -13.31 14.05
CA ILE A 206 -5.46 -13.39 15.51
C ILE A 206 -5.95 -14.78 15.93
N ASP A 207 -6.79 -15.43 15.12
CA ASP A 207 -7.32 -16.78 15.37
C ASP A 207 -6.27 -17.90 15.15
N GLY A 208 -5.16 -17.57 14.50
CA GLY A 208 -4.05 -18.51 14.26
C GLY A 208 -3.20 -18.76 15.51
N ASP A 209 -2.33 -19.77 15.43
CA ASP A 209 -1.41 -20.18 16.50
C ASP A 209 0.02 -19.66 16.33
N TYR A 210 0.31 -19.01 15.20
CA TYR A 210 1.63 -18.45 14.87
C TYR A 210 1.46 -17.09 14.19
N LEU A 211 2.28 -16.13 14.59
CA LEU A 211 2.24 -14.78 14.05
C LEU A 211 3.63 -14.16 13.97
N GLN A 212 3.93 -13.51 12.85
CA GLN A 212 5.11 -12.66 12.69
C GLN A 212 4.69 -11.20 12.90
N ALA A 213 5.42 -10.47 13.73
CA ALA A 213 5.21 -9.05 13.96
C ALA A 213 6.54 -8.28 13.83
N ASP A 214 6.46 -7.11 13.20
CA ASP A 214 7.59 -6.19 13.05
C ASP A 214 7.06 -4.74 13.03
N GLU A 215 7.98 -3.78 13.07
CA GLU A 215 7.64 -2.36 12.95
C GLU A 215 8.67 -1.61 12.10
N THR A 216 8.17 -0.90 11.10
CA THR A 216 8.99 -0.14 10.17
C THR A 216 8.78 1.36 10.38
N PRO A 217 9.84 2.14 10.68
CA PRO A 217 9.72 3.58 10.80
C PRO A 217 9.50 4.24 9.43
N ILE A 218 8.55 5.16 9.35
CA ILE A 218 8.21 5.93 8.15
C ILE A 218 8.18 7.42 8.47
N GLN A 219 8.81 8.22 7.61
CA GLN A 219 8.73 9.68 7.70
C GLN A 219 7.42 10.17 7.07
N VAL A 220 6.61 10.88 7.86
CA VAL A 220 5.30 11.39 7.43
C VAL A 220 5.21 12.90 7.56
N LYS A 221 4.38 13.50 6.70
CA LYS A 221 3.93 14.88 6.85
C LYS A 221 2.66 14.89 7.70
N ASP A 222 2.84 15.23 8.96
CA ASP A 222 1.77 15.35 9.94
C ASP A 222 1.14 16.76 9.84
N PRO A 223 -0.19 16.89 9.60
CA PRO A 223 -0.87 18.18 9.52
C PRO A 223 -0.75 19.03 10.80
N ASP A 224 -0.63 18.37 11.95
CA ASP A 224 -0.52 19.02 13.26
C ASP A 224 0.92 19.42 13.62
N TYR A 225 1.86 19.22 12.67
CA TYR A 225 3.27 19.51 12.82
C TYR A 225 3.73 20.58 11.81
N PRO A 226 4.83 21.30 12.07
CA PRO A 226 5.32 22.32 11.14
C PRO A 226 5.48 21.78 9.72
N LYS A 227 4.90 22.46 8.73
CA LYS A 227 4.87 22.01 7.32
C LYS A 227 6.25 21.71 6.73
N SER A 228 7.30 22.37 7.21
CA SER A 228 8.68 22.16 6.78
C SER A 228 9.28 20.85 7.28
N GLN A 229 8.74 20.28 8.36
CA GLN A 229 9.31 19.11 9.03
C GLN A 229 8.53 17.83 8.68
N THR A 230 9.17 16.69 8.88
CA THR A 230 8.51 15.37 8.90
C THR A 230 8.59 14.83 10.31
N ARG A 231 7.63 13.99 10.65
CA ARG A 231 7.63 13.25 11.90
C ARG A 231 7.78 11.76 11.58
N GLN A 232 8.46 11.04 12.44
CA GLN A 232 8.54 9.59 12.34
C GLN A 232 7.27 8.97 12.93
N GLY A 233 6.60 8.13 12.15
CA GLY A 233 5.62 7.17 12.63
C GLY A 233 6.06 5.75 12.30
N TRP A 234 5.24 4.77 12.61
CA TRP A 234 5.54 3.35 12.48
C TRP A 234 4.40 2.62 11.78
N LEU A 235 4.78 1.86 10.76
CA LEU A 235 3.91 0.85 10.16
C LEU A 235 4.19 -0.48 10.86
N TRP A 236 3.14 -1.14 11.31
CA TRP A 236 3.18 -2.39 12.06
C TRP A 236 2.57 -3.51 11.21
N PRO A 237 3.39 -4.21 10.41
CA PRO A 237 2.97 -5.44 9.75
C PRO A 237 2.81 -6.59 10.75
N ILE A 238 1.71 -7.31 10.64
CA ILE A 238 1.55 -8.67 11.16
C ILE A 238 1.24 -9.62 10.02
N SER A 239 1.77 -10.84 10.09
CA SER A 239 1.64 -11.79 8.98
C SER A 239 1.89 -13.24 9.37
N VAL A 240 1.48 -14.14 8.49
CA VAL A 240 1.89 -15.54 8.50
C VAL A 240 2.49 -15.94 7.14
N PRO A 241 3.52 -16.79 7.09
CA PRO A 241 4.12 -17.25 5.85
C PRO A 241 3.09 -17.86 4.90
N GLY A 242 2.98 -17.31 3.68
CA GLY A 242 2.05 -17.80 2.66
C GLY A 242 0.58 -17.49 2.90
N GLY A 243 0.24 -16.71 3.93
CA GLY A 243 -1.13 -16.32 4.26
C GLY A 243 -1.32 -14.81 4.30
N ASP A 244 -2.20 -14.38 5.21
CA ASP A 244 -2.62 -12.98 5.33
C ASP A 244 -1.47 -12.07 5.81
N VAL A 245 -1.51 -10.81 5.36
CA VAL A 245 -0.62 -9.74 5.80
C VAL A 245 -1.46 -8.50 6.07
N VAL A 246 -1.35 -7.96 7.28
CA VAL A 246 -2.09 -6.78 7.73
C VAL A 246 -1.11 -5.72 8.20
N PHE A 247 -1.35 -4.48 7.80
CA PHE A 247 -0.55 -3.33 8.22
C PHE A 247 -1.40 -2.39 9.05
N THR A 248 -0.94 -2.05 10.26
CA THR A 248 -1.51 -0.96 11.05
C THR A 248 -0.55 0.21 11.17
N TRP A 249 -1.06 1.38 11.51
CA TRP A 249 -0.28 2.61 11.62
C TRP A 249 -0.34 3.18 13.02
N SER A 250 0.80 3.62 13.54
CA SER A 250 0.88 4.36 14.80
C SER A 250 1.89 5.50 14.72
N MET A 251 1.59 6.62 15.36
CA MET A 251 2.55 7.72 15.56
C MET A 251 3.50 7.45 16.72
N THR A 252 3.40 6.27 17.35
CA THR A 252 4.27 5.85 18.45
C THR A 252 4.81 4.45 18.19
N ARG A 253 5.99 4.15 18.74
CA ARG A 253 6.54 2.78 18.82
C ARG A 253 6.24 2.12 20.18
N GLY A 254 5.12 2.50 20.80
CA GLY A 254 4.79 2.11 22.17
C GLY A 254 4.07 0.77 22.26
N SER A 255 4.02 0.19 23.46
CA SER A 255 3.32 -1.08 23.70
C SER A 255 1.81 -0.97 23.50
N SER A 256 1.21 0.19 23.72
CA SER A 256 -0.24 0.38 23.61
C SER A 256 -0.79 -0.01 22.23
N HIS A 257 -0.07 0.32 21.15
CA HIS A 257 -0.49 -0.04 19.80
C HIS A 257 -0.37 -1.54 19.56
N LEU A 258 0.70 -2.17 20.07
CA LEU A 258 0.87 -3.62 19.98
C LEU A 258 -0.22 -4.36 20.76
N GLU A 259 -0.62 -3.83 21.90
CA GLU A 259 -1.65 -4.42 22.77
C GLU A 259 -3.03 -4.46 22.09
N GLU A 260 -3.39 -3.39 21.38
CA GLU A 260 -4.60 -3.34 20.55
C GLU A 260 -4.48 -4.21 19.30
N LEU A 261 -3.34 -4.15 18.60
CA LEU A 261 -3.10 -4.90 17.37
C LEU A 261 -3.21 -6.42 17.55
N LEU A 262 -2.75 -6.92 18.70
CA LEU A 262 -2.70 -8.34 19.04
C LEU A 262 -3.73 -8.74 20.10
N GLU A 263 -4.81 -7.97 20.24
CA GLU A 263 -5.88 -8.32 21.18
C GLU A 263 -6.48 -9.69 20.82
N GLY A 264 -6.55 -10.59 21.81
CA GLY A 264 -7.10 -11.94 21.64
C GLY A 264 -6.14 -12.99 21.08
N PHE A 265 -4.95 -12.62 20.61
CA PHE A 265 -3.98 -13.59 20.08
C PHE A 265 -3.36 -14.47 21.19
N SER A 266 -3.21 -15.76 20.90
CA SER A 266 -2.54 -16.73 21.76
C SER A 266 -1.78 -17.73 20.89
N GLY A 267 -0.51 -17.99 21.20
CA GLY A 267 0.36 -18.84 20.39
C GLY A 267 1.78 -18.31 20.28
N TYR A 268 2.43 -18.66 19.18
CA TYR A 268 3.83 -18.35 18.89
C TYR A 268 3.97 -16.98 18.24
N LEU A 269 4.59 -16.02 18.92
CA LEU A 269 4.83 -14.67 18.42
C LEU A 269 6.29 -14.51 17.99
N GLN A 270 6.56 -14.47 16.69
CA GLN A 270 7.88 -14.21 16.15
C GLN A 270 8.13 -12.71 15.91
N SER A 271 9.19 -12.17 16.50
CA SER A 271 9.61 -10.78 16.27
C SER A 271 11.14 -10.60 16.29
N ASP A 272 11.62 -9.38 16.11
CA ASP A 272 13.04 -9.01 16.16
C ASP A 272 13.63 -8.95 17.59
N ALA A 273 12.85 -9.36 18.60
CA ALA A 273 13.14 -9.26 20.02
C ALA A 273 13.28 -7.81 20.53
N TYR A 274 12.60 -6.84 19.89
CA TYR A 274 12.39 -5.54 20.52
C TYR A 274 11.67 -5.70 21.86
N SER A 275 12.12 -4.96 22.87
CA SER A 275 11.71 -5.13 24.27
C SER A 275 10.20 -4.97 24.51
N VAL A 276 9.49 -4.28 23.62
CA VAL A 276 8.03 -4.15 23.66
C VAL A 276 7.34 -5.51 23.44
N TYR A 277 7.82 -6.33 22.50
CA TYR A 277 7.28 -7.68 22.28
C TYR A 277 7.59 -8.61 23.46
N GLU A 278 8.81 -8.55 24.00
CA GLU A 278 9.17 -9.37 25.16
C GLU A 278 8.30 -9.02 26.37
N LYS A 279 8.10 -7.73 26.62
CA LYS A 279 7.22 -7.26 27.70
C LYS A 279 5.78 -7.71 27.46
N TYR A 280 5.28 -7.55 26.24
CA TYR A 280 3.94 -7.97 25.84
C TYR A 280 3.71 -9.47 26.07
N ALA A 281 4.65 -10.32 25.65
CA ALA A 281 4.58 -11.77 25.83
C ALA A 281 4.68 -12.18 27.30
N ARG A 282 5.54 -11.53 28.11
CA ARG A 282 5.65 -11.84 29.56
C ARG A 282 4.41 -11.46 30.37
N GLN A 283 3.63 -10.50 29.90
CA GLN A 283 2.45 -10.00 30.61
C GLN A 283 1.17 -10.79 30.29
N ARG A 284 1.20 -11.70 29.31
CA ARG A 284 0.04 -12.46 28.85
C ARG A 284 0.33 -13.95 28.88
N GLU A 285 -0.56 -14.70 29.49
CA GLU A 285 -0.52 -16.16 29.40
C GLU A 285 -0.88 -16.61 27.98
N GLY A 286 -0.27 -17.70 27.51
CA GLY A 286 -0.52 -18.26 26.18
C GLY A 286 0.35 -17.71 25.05
N ILE A 287 1.21 -16.72 25.31
CA ILE A 287 2.10 -16.15 24.28
C ILE A 287 3.52 -16.70 24.43
N ILE A 288 4.01 -17.37 23.40
CA ILE A 288 5.35 -17.95 23.34
C ILE A 288 6.21 -17.12 22.39
N PRO A 289 7.17 -16.31 22.89
CA PRO A 289 8.00 -15.48 22.03
C PRO A 289 9.01 -16.32 21.25
N LEU A 290 9.12 -16.07 19.96
CA LEU A 290 10.11 -16.65 19.05
C LEU A 290 11.03 -15.57 18.48
N ALA A 291 12.34 -15.84 18.46
CA ALA A 291 13.30 -14.91 17.88
C ALA A 291 13.34 -15.05 16.35
N CYS A 292 13.36 -13.93 15.63
CA CYS A 292 13.53 -13.92 14.19
C CYS A 292 14.99 -14.22 13.79
N MET A 293 15.21 -15.39 13.17
CA MET A 293 16.54 -15.82 12.73
C MET A 293 17.17 -14.89 11.68
N ALA A 294 16.35 -14.25 10.83
CA ALA A 294 16.85 -13.26 9.87
C ALA A 294 17.46 -12.05 10.57
N HIS A 295 16.85 -11.58 11.66
CA HIS A 295 17.36 -10.48 12.48
C HIS A 295 18.64 -10.86 13.23
N ILE A 296 18.70 -12.07 13.79
CA ILE A 296 19.91 -12.61 14.42
C ILE A 296 21.07 -12.65 13.41
N ARG A 297 20.85 -13.29 12.25
CA ARG A 297 21.85 -13.39 11.19
C ARG A 297 22.33 -12.01 10.72
N ARG A 298 21.41 -11.05 10.53
CA ARG A 298 21.73 -9.69 10.07
C ARG A 298 22.75 -9.01 11.00
N LYS A 299 22.60 -9.15 12.31
CA LYS A 299 23.54 -8.56 13.29
C LYS A 299 24.95 -9.15 13.14
N PHE A 300 25.07 -10.46 12.96
CA PHE A 300 26.37 -11.09 12.72
C PHE A 300 26.96 -10.75 11.35
N ASP A 301 26.13 -10.65 10.30
CA ASP A 301 26.61 -10.22 8.98
C ASP A 301 27.16 -8.79 8.99
N GLN A 302 26.54 -7.88 9.76
CA GLN A 302 27.04 -6.53 9.97
C GLN A 302 28.39 -6.51 10.70
N ALA A 303 28.62 -7.43 11.63
CA ALA A 303 29.84 -7.53 12.44
C ALA A 303 30.92 -8.46 11.86
N LYS A 304 30.71 -9.07 10.69
CA LYS A 304 31.59 -10.12 10.13
C LYS A 304 33.02 -9.65 9.87
N ASP A 305 33.20 -8.38 9.54
CA ASP A 305 34.51 -7.78 9.27
C ASP A 305 35.21 -7.34 10.57
N GLU A 306 34.47 -7.27 11.68
CA GLU A 306 34.95 -6.78 12.98
C GLU A 306 35.47 -7.91 13.88
N THR A 307 34.84 -9.09 13.83
CA THR A 307 35.17 -10.20 14.73
C THR A 307 35.26 -11.54 13.98
N LYS A 308 36.12 -12.43 14.48
CA LYS A 308 36.14 -13.82 14.00
C LYS A 308 34.87 -14.57 14.42
N ASP A 309 34.39 -14.35 15.65
CA ASP A 309 33.20 -15.00 16.19
C ASP A 309 31.95 -14.76 15.33
N ALA A 310 31.79 -13.54 14.78
CA ALA A 310 30.69 -13.23 13.88
C ALA A 310 30.74 -14.09 12.61
N ARG A 311 31.93 -14.31 12.03
CA ARG A 311 32.12 -15.19 10.88
C ARG A 311 31.89 -16.66 11.23
N ASP A 312 32.37 -17.09 12.39
CA ASP A 312 32.19 -18.46 12.87
C ASP A 312 30.70 -18.76 13.10
N ILE A 313 29.94 -17.84 13.69
CA ILE A 313 28.48 -17.97 13.86
C ILE A 313 27.76 -17.98 12.51
N LEU A 314 28.12 -17.09 11.57
CA LEU A 314 27.54 -17.11 10.22
C LEU A 314 27.81 -18.44 9.50
N SER A 315 28.98 -19.04 9.73
CA SER A 315 29.33 -20.34 9.15
C SER A 315 28.46 -21.48 9.69
N GLN A 316 28.00 -21.39 10.95
CA GLN A 316 27.07 -22.33 11.57
C GLN A 316 25.62 -22.10 11.13
N ILE A 317 25.23 -20.84 10.90
CA ILE A 317 23.88 -20.49 10.41
C ILE A 317 23.71 -20.90 8.93
N ALA A 318 24.76 -20.83 8.12
CA ALA A 318 24.68 -21.04 6.68
C ALA A 318 24.12 -22.42 6.25
N PRO A 319 24.51 -23.56 6.88
CA PRO A 319 23.89 -24.87 6.63
C PRO A 319 22.38 -24.88 6.84
N LEU A 320 21.87 -24.25 7.90
CA LEU A 320 20.43 -24.21 8.19
C LEU A 320 19.65 -23.54 7.05
N TYR A 321 20.14 -22.39 6.57
CA TYR A 321 19.53 -21.70 5.43
C TYR A 321 19.63 -22.51 4.13
N ARG A 322 20.67 -23.32 3.96
CA ARG A 322 20.81 -24.20 2.81
C ARG A 322 19.74 -25.29 2.83
N ILE A 323 19.48 -25.90 3.98
CA ILE A 323 18.42 -26.90 4.18
C ILE A 323 17.05 -26.27 3.85
N GLU A 324 16.73 -25.12 4.43
CA GLU A 324 15.47 -24.41 4.18
C GLU A 324 15.28 -24.03 2.71
N LYS A 325 16.37 -23.64 2.03
CA LYS A 325 16.34 -23.35 0.60
C LYS A 325 16.05 -24.61 -0.22
N GLN A 326 16.71 -25.73 0.07
CA GLN A 326 16.49 -27.01 -0.62
C GLN A 326 15.05 -27.50 -0.44
N LEU A 327 14.52 -27.43 0.78
CA LEU A 327 13.13 -27.80 1.08
C LEU A 327 12.12 -26.95 0.30
N ARG A 328 12.40 -25.65 0.16
CA ARG A 328 11.56 -24.74 -0.62
C ARG A 328 11.62 -25.03 -2.12
N GLU A 329 12.82 -25.28 -2.66
CA GLU A 329 13.02 -25.60 -4.08
C GLU A 329 12.44 -26.96 -4.45
N SER A 330 12.36 -27.91 -3.51
CA SER A 330 11.72 -29.21 -3.72
C SER A 330 10.22 -29.22 -3.40
N GLU A 331 9.62 -28.07 -3.08
CA GLU A 331 8.22 -27.95 -2.64
C GLU A 331 7.84 -28.97 -1.56
N ALA A 332 8.73 -29.14 -0.58
CA ALA A 332 8.58 -30.16 0.45
C ALA A 332 7.30 -29.95 1.28
N SER A 333 6.62 -31.06 1.60
CA SER A 333 5.44 -31.02 2.47
C SER A 333 5.81 -30.67 3.91
N THR A 334 4.83 -30.22 4.71
CA THR A 334 5.04 -29.88 6.13
C THR A 334 5.71 -31.00 6.91
N ALA A 335 5.31 -32.25 6.68
CA ALA A 335 5.91 -33.42 7.33
C ALA A 335 7.38 -33.66 6.93
N GLN A 336 7.72 -33.43 5.66
CA GLN A 336 9.10 -33.52 5.17
C GLN A 336 9.98 -32.42 5.77
N ILE A 337 9.45 -31.19 5.86
CA ILE A 337 10.12 -30.06 6.48
C ILE A 337 10.41 -30.38 7.96
N GLU A 338 9.42 -30.83 8.71
CA GLU A 338 9.57 -31.19 10.13
C GLU A 338 10.63 -32.29 10.32
N HIS A 339 10.50 -33.39 9.58
CA HIS A 339 11.45 -34.50 9.66
C HIS A 339 12.88 -34.07 9.34
N THR A 340 13.06 -33.28 8.28
CA THR A 340 14.39 -32.80 7.87
C THR A 340 14.98 -31.87 8.92
N ARG A 341 14.18 -30.96 9.50
CA ARG A 341 14.63 -30.09 10.58
C ARG A 341 15.06 -30.88 11.82
N GLN A 342 14.30 -31.91 12.21
CA GLN A 342 14.65 -32.77 13.35
C GLN A 342 15.91 -33.60 13.09
N ALA A 343 16.16 -34.01 11.84
CA ALA A 343 17.32 -34.84 11.50
C ALA A 343 18.60 -34.04 11.22
N GLN A 344 18.48 -32.83 10.65
CA GLN A 344 19.61 -32.11 10.04
C GLN A 344 19.80 -30.68 10.56
N SER A 345 18.87 -30.14 11.35
CA SER A 345 18.93 -28.76 11.86
C SER A 345 19.08 -28.67 13.39
N LEU A 346 19.39 -29.79 14.06
CA LEU A 346 19.70 -29.80 15.49
C LEU A 346 21.13 -29.27 15.76
N PRO A 347 21.37 -28.62 16.93
CA PRO A 347 22.67 -28.06 17.30
C PRO A 347 23.82 -29.07 17.40
#